data_AF-A0AAC9JT25-F1
#
_entry.id   AF-A0AAC9JT25-F1
#
_cell.length_a   1.000
_cell.length_b   1.000
_cell.length_c   1.000
_cell.angle_alpha   90.00
_cell.angle_beta   90.00
_cell.angle_gamma   90.00
#
_symmetry.space_group_name_H-M   'P 1'
#
loop_
_entity.id
_entity.type
_entity.pdbx_description
1 polymer ?
#
loop_
_entity_poly.entity_id
_entity_poly.type
_entity_poly.pdbx_seq_one_letter_code
_entity_poly.pdbx_strand_id
1 'polypeptide(L)'
;MFGLDARVALAIFGGLSAIAGTAVFSAVRDTRVTGVLTEFDNISKGYINFVFDTGVDITQDANVTPGVDGGTGTAGFKNLYRNANNTLNWNGPYITIATNLHPAGYGQFALRDGRIDGTWTAPPGTNPAGSIGGKWLTLSAVPCEIAGDLKRKIDGQNADGTPALPNDNGNFRYAACTPGNTVLVSYLISRLRG
;
A
#
# COMPACT_ATOMS: atom_id res chain seq x y z
N MET A 1 1.76 -31.76 49.61
CA MET A 1 0.98 -30.51 49.60
C MET A 1 1.47 -29.67 48.41
N PHE A 2 1.05 -30.03 47.20
CA PHE A 2 1.46 -29.41 45.93
C PHE A 2 0.25 -28.86 45.14
N GLY A 3 -0.95 -28.87 45.74
CA GLY A 3 -2.20 -28.59 45.02
C GLY A 3 -2.66 -27.13 45.04
N LEU A 4 -2.26 -26.34 46.05
CA LEU A 4 -2.70 -24.95 46.19
C LEU A 4 -1.78 -23.97 45.44
N ASP A 5 -0.47 -24.19 45.52
CA ASP A 5 0.54 -23.38 44.83
C ASP A 5 0.57 -23.63 43.31
N ALA A 6 0.37 -24.89 42.88
CA ALA A 6 0.29 -25.23 41.45
C ALA A 6 -0.87 -24.55 40.71
N ARG A 7 -2.00 -24.28 41.40
CA ARG A 7 -3.15 -23.57 40.81
C ARG A 7 -2.88 -22.08 40.65
N VAL A 8 -2.18 -21.48 41.60
CA VAL A 8 -1.75 -20.07 41.53
C VAL A 8 -0.70 -19.90 40.43
N ALA A 9 0.28 -20.81 40.36
CA ALA A 9 1.27 -20.81 39.28
C ALA A 9 0.62 -20.97 37.90
N LEU A 10 -0.31 -21.93 37.73
CA LEU A 10 -1.04 -22.12 36.47
C LEU A 10 -1.86 -20.90 36.08
N ALA A 11 -2.46 -20.20 37.04
CA ALA A 11 -3.19 -18.95 36.78
C ALA A 11 -2.25 -17.82 36.32
N ILE A 12 -1.06 -17.70 36.91
CA ILE A 12 -0.05 -16.70 36.50
C ILE A 12 0.49 -17.02 35.10
N PHE A 13 0.85 -18.29 34.82
CA PHE A 13 1.30 -18.71 33.50
C PHE A 13 0.19 -18.59 32.44
N GLY A 14 -1.05 -18.87 32.80
CA GLY A 14 -2.21 -18.63 31.94
C GLY A 14 -2.41 -17.15 31.61
N GLY A 15 -2.30 -16.28 32.61
CA GLY A 15 -2.39 -14.83 32.42
C GLY A 15 -1.25 -14.27 31.57
N LEU A 16 -0.01 -14.67 31.85
CA LEU A 16 1.16 -14.26 31.07
C LEU A 16 1.11 -14.78 29.63
N SER A 17 0.58 -15.98 29.40
CA SER A 17 0.39 -16.53 28.04
C SER A 17 -0.61 -15.70 27.23
N ALA A 18 -1.71 -15.25 27.83
CA ALA A 18 -2.69 -14.40 27.16
C ALA A 18 -2.12 -13.02 26.80
N ILE A 19 -1.37 -12.40 27.71
CA ILE A 19 -0.70 -11.11 27.47
C ILE A 19 0.38 -11.24 26.39
N ALA A 20 1.16 -12.32 26.43
CA ALA A 20 2.17 -12.60 25.42
C ALA A 20 1.54 -12.84 24.03
N GLY A 21 0.40 -13.54 23.98
CA GLY A 21 -0.31 -13.80 22.72
C GLY A 21 -0.79 -12.53 22.03
N THR A 22 -1.36 -11.58 22.78
CA THR A 22 -1.83 -10.31 22.21
C THR A 22 -0.68 -9.41 21.76
N ALA A 23 0.44 -9.39 22.50
CA ALA A 23 1.64 -8.67 22.13
C ALA A 23 2.33 -9.24 20.87
N VAL A 24 2.36 -10.57 20.74
CA VAL A 24 2.91 -11.22 19.54
C VAL A 24 2.04 -10.92 18.31
N PHE A 25 0.72 -10.99 18.46
CA PHE A 25 -0.19 -10.69 17.35
C PHE A 25 -0.06 -9.23 16.87
N SER A 26 0.03 -8.27 17.80
CA SER A 26 0.21 -6.86 17.45
C SER A 26 1.58 -6.60 16.81
N ALA A 27 2.65 -7.21 17.32
CA ALA A 27 3.99 -7.12 16.73
C ALA A 27 4.03 -7.66 15.30
N VAL A 28 3.43 -8.83 15.05
CA VAL A 28 3.35 -9.41 13.70
C VAL A 28 2.57 -8.48 12.76
N ARG A 29 1.47 -7.89 13.22
CA ARG A 29 0.71 -6.92 12.42
C ARG A 29 1.53 -5.69 12.06
N ASP A 30 2.26 -5.12 13.02
CA ASP A 30 3.13 -3.96 12.75
C ASP A 30 4.30 -4.30 11.80
N THR A 31 4.90 -5.50 11.90
CA THR A 31 5.91 -5.93 10.92
C THR A 31 5.36 -6.01 9.51
N ARG A 32 4.12 -6.50 9.33
CA ARG A 32 3.46 -6.56 8.00
C ARG A 32 3.18 -5.16 7.46
N VAL A 33 2.68 -4.25 8.30
CA VAL A 33 2.43 -2.84 7.92
C VAL A 33 3.73 -2.16 7.52
N THR A 34 4.79 -2.36 8.31
CA THR A 34 6.13 -1.80 8.01
C THR A 34 6.70 -2.36 6.71
N GLY A 35 6.51 -3.66 6.46
CA GLY A 35 6.92 -4.31 5.22
C GLY A 35 6.28 -3.66 4.00
N VAL A 36 4.95 -3.54 3.99
CA VAL A 36 4.20 -2.91 2.88
C VAL A 36 4.62 -1.45 2.68
N LEU A 37 4.81 -0.69 3.76
CA LEU A 37 5.28 0.70 3.66
C LEU A 37 6.69 0.79 3.03
N THR A 38 7.61 -0.08 3.47
CA THR A 38 8.96 -0.14 2.91
C THR A 38 8.94 -0.51 1.42
N GLU A 39 8.06 -1.42 1.02
CA GLU A 39 7.85 -1.78 -0.38
C GLU A 39 7.34 -0.59 -1.20
N PHE A 40 6.34 0.14 -0.70
CA PHE A 40 5.83 1.34 -1.35
C PHE A 40 6.91 2.41 -1.55
N ASP A 41 7.76 2.63 -0.54
CA ASP A 41 8.87 3.59 -0.64
C ASP A 41 9.94 3.14 -1.65
N ASN A 42 10.25 1.85 -1.68
CA ASN A 42 11.20 1.30 -2.65
C ASN A 42 10.66 1.43 -4.08
N ILE A 43 9.38 1.15 -4.29
CA ILE A 43 8.71 1.34 -5.58
C ILE A 43 8.69 2.82 -5.98
N SER A 44 8.40 3.72 -5.03
CA SER A 44 8.41 5.18 -5.27
C SER A 44 9.78 5.66 -5.76
N LYS A 45 10.86 5.23 -5.09
CA LYS A 45 12.24 5.53 -5.51
C LYS A 45 12.55 4.96 -6.90
N GLY A 46 12.12 3.72 -7.17
CA GLY A 46 12.28 3.10 -8.48
C GLY A 46 11.55 3.87 -9.58
N TYR A 47 10.32 4.28 -9.33
CA TYR A 47 9.54 5.13 -10.24
C TYR A 47 10.26 6.45 -10.54
N ILE A 48 10.77 7.13 -9.51
CA ILE A 48 11.50 8.40 -9.69
C ILE A 48 12.73 8.19 -10.56
N ASN A 49 13.53 7.15 -10.30
CA ASN A 49 14.72 6.83 -11.10
C ASN A 49 14.36 6.50 -12.56
N PHE A 50 13.26 5.78 -12.81
CA PHE A 50 12.78 5.53 -14.17
C PHE A 50 12.51 6.84 -14.92
N VAL A 51 11.80 7.77 -14.29
CA VAL A 51 11.45 9.05 -14.91
C VAL A 51 12.69 9.91 -15.13
N PHE A 52 13.65 9.88 -14.20
CA PHE A 52 14.92 10.60 -14.35
C PHE A 52 15.78 10.06 -15.50
N ASP A 53 15.87 8.75 -15.67
CA ASP A 53 16.70 8.13 -16.71
C ASP A 53 16.08 8.25 -18.10
N THR A 54 14.77 8.01 -18.19
CA THR A 54 14.08 7.93 -19.48
C THR A 54 13.54 9.29 -19.94
N GLY A 55 13.35 10.23 -19.01
CA GLY A 55 12.70 11.52 -19.27
C GLY A 55 11.21 11.41 -19.64
N VAL A 56 10.64 10.21 -19.56
CA VAL A 56 9.25 9.92 -19.93
C VAL A 56 8.50 9.38 -18.72
N ASP A 57 7.27 9.83 -18.57
CA ASP A 57 6.39 9.35 -17.51
C ASP A 57 5.83 7.95 -17.83
N ILE A 58 5.62 7.14 -16.80
CA ILE A 58 5.00 5.83 -16.96
C ILE A 58 3.50 6.01 -17.15
N THR A 59 3.01 5.53 -18.28
CA THR A 59 1.57 5.45 -18.56
C THR A 59 0.87 4.60 -17.50
N GLN A 60 -0.26 5.08 -16.98
CA GLN A 60 -1.07 4.32 -16.02
C GLN A 60 -1.47 2.93 -16.56
N ASP A 61 -1.57 1.94 -15.69
CA ASP A 61 -2.00 0.59 -16.05
C ASP A 61 -3.48 0.62 -16.52
N ALA A 62 -3.81 -0.06 -17.62
CA ALA A 62 -5.19 -0.21 -18.07
C ALA A 62 -5.93 -1.16 -17.11
N ASN A 63 -7.03 -0.69 -16.51
CA ASN A 63 -7.95 -1.48 -15.69
C ASN A 63 -7.30 -2.37 -14.59
N VAL A 64 -7.03 -1.77 -13.43
CA VAL A 64 -7.05 -2.47 -12.14
C VAL A 64 -8.51 -2.62 -11.72
N THR A 65 -9.22 -3.57 -12.32
CA THR A 65 -10.38 -4.17 -11.65
C THR A 65 -9.79 -5.18 -10.64
N PRO A 66 -10.20 -5.18 -9.36
CA PRO A 66 -9.75 -6.19 -8.41
C PRO A 66 -10.00 -7.59 -9.00
N GLY A 67 -8.93 -8.39 -9.18
CA GLY A 67 -9.04 -9.75 -9.68
C GLY A 67 -8.99 -9.93 -11.21
N VAL A 68 -8.58 -8.92 -11.99
CA VAL A 68 -8.30 -9.11 -13.43
C VAL A 68 -6.82 -8.85 -13.67
N ASP A 69 -6.09 -9.92 -13.99
CA ASP A 69 -4.73 -9.81 -14.50
C ASP A 69 -4.70 -8.80 -15.65
N GLY A 70 -3.76 -7.86 -15.55
CA GLY A 70 -3.59 -6.72 -16.45
C GLY A 70 -4.04 -7.03 -17.88
N GLY A 71 -5.15 -6.38 -18.26
CA GLY A 71 -5.58 -6.33 -19.65
C GLY A 71 -4.42 -5.87 -20.51
N THR A 72 -4.32 -6.43 -21.71
CA THR A 72 -3.27 -6.31 -22.73
C THR A 72 -2.99 -4.88 -23.25
N GLY A 73 -3.29 -3.83 -22.49
CA GLY A 73 -3.29 -2.45 -22.95
C GLY A 73 -2.22 -1.52 -22.38
N THR A 74 -1.72 -1.73 -21.15
CA THR A 74 -0.69 -0.81 -20.62
C THR A 74 0.13 -1.49 -19.54
N ALA A 75 1.42 -1.69 -19.84
CA ALA A 75 2.39 -2.33 -18.96
C ALA A 75 3.07 -1.32 -18.03
N GLY A 76 2.28 -0.42 -17.42
CA GLY A 76 2.75 0.70 -16.61
C GLY A 76 3.69 0.24 -15.51
N PHE A 77 3.19 -0.47 -14.51
CA PHE A 77 4.01 -0.98 -13.41
C PHE A 77 5.13 -1.92 -13.89
N LYS A 78 4.90 -2.67 -14.98
CA LYS A 78 5.89 -3.61 -15.50
C LYS A 78 7.19 -2.92 -15.94
N ASN A 79 7.12 -1.67 -16.43
CA ASN A 79 8.29 -0.88 -16.80
C ASN A 79 9.30 -0.66 -15.67
N LEU A 80 8.86 -0.77 -14.42
CA LEU A 80 9.73 -0.65 -13.26
C LEU A 80 10.65 -1.86 -13.07
N TYR A 81 10.24 -3.06 -13.47
CA TYR A 81 11.06 -4.27 -13.29
C TYR A 81 11.53 -4.90 -14.61
N ARG A 82 10.92 -4.51 -15.74
CA ARG A 82 11.27 -4.98 -17.08
C ARG A 82 10.97 -3.87 -18.07
N ASN A 83 11.81 -3.69 -19.10
CA ASN A 83 11.49 -2.77 -20.18
C ASN A 83 10.32 -3.28 -21.06
N ALA A 84 9.08 -3.10 -20.60
CA ALA A 84 7.88 -3.63 -21.26
C ALA A 84 7.45 -2.77 -22.45
N ASN A 85 7.73 -1.47 -22.40
CA ASN A 85 7.39 -0.50 -23.45
C ASN A 85 8.56 -0.16 -24.38
N ASN A 86 9.70 -0.87 -24.29
CA ASN A 86 10.93 -0.58 -25.03
C ASN A 86 11.35 0.90 -24.91
N THR A 87 11.25 1.47 -23.72
CA THR A 87 11.57 2.86 -23.45
C THR A 87 13.07 3.10 -23.70
N LEU A 88 13.38 4.16 -24.44
CA LEU A 88 14.75 4.60 -24.70
C LEU A 88 15.43 4.98 -23.38
N ASN A 89 16.72 4.69 -23.24
CA ASN A 89 17.53 4.96 -22.05
C ASN A 89 17.07 4.23 -20.76
N TRP A 90 16.28 3.16 -20.89
CA TRP A 90 15.99 2.28 -19.75
C TRP A 90 17.27 1.58 -19.27
N ASN A 91 17.69 1.86 -18.04
CA ASN A 91 18.96 1.38 -17.48
C ASN A 91 18.82 0.26 -16.45
N GLY A 92 17.61 -0.23 -16.20
CA GLY A 92 17.46 -1.48 -15.47
C GLY A 92 16.13 -1.65 -14.76
N PRO A 93 15.96 -2.81 -14.11
CA PRO A 93 14.91 -2.96 -13.12
C PRO A 93 15.16 -1.91 -12.02
N TYR A 94 14.28 -0.92 -11.99
CA TYR A 94 14.24 0.12 -10.97
C TYR A 94 13.69 -0.40 -9.64
N ILE A 95 13.09 -1.58 -9.64
CA ILE A 95 12.64 -2.32 -8.46
C ILE A 95 13.10 -3.78 -8.54
N THR A 96 13.23 -4.44 -7.39
CA THR A 96 13.63 -5.85 -7.28
C THR A 96 12.46 -6.82 -7.44
N ILE A 97 11.22 -6.32 -7.44
CA ILE A 97 10.01 -7.14 -7.55
C ILE A 97 9.85 -7.56 -9.02
N ALA A 98 9.94 -8.86 -9.30
CA ALA A 98 9.89 -9.39 -10.66
C ALA A 98 8.48 -9.61 -11.22
N THR A 99 7.45 -9.24 -10.45
CA THR A 99 6.03 -9.40 -10.80
C THR A 99 5.24 -8.23 -10.24
N ASN A 100 4.03 -8.01 -10.75
CA ASN A 100 3.09 -7.09 -10.13
C ASN A 100 2.27 -7.75 -9.00
N LEU A 101 2.45 -9.04 -8.72
CA LEU A 101 1.79 -9.71 -7.59
C LEU A 101 2.51 -9.45 -6.27
N HIS A 102 1.76 -9.08 -5.24
CA HIS A 102 2.31 -8.86 -3.91
C HIS A 102 2.63 -10.21 -3.23
N PRO A 103 3.85 -10.40 -2.67
CA PRO A 103 4.31 -11.69 -2.16
C PRO A 103 3.46 -12.24 -1.00
N ALA A 104 2.93 -11.36 -0.14
CA ALA A 104 2.03 -11.74 0.95
C ALA A 104 0.56 -11.98 0.52
N GLY A 105 0.24 -11.93 -0.78
CA GLY A 105 -1.12 -12.18 -1.28
C GLY A 105 -2.07 -10.99 -1.24
N TYR A 106 -1.58 -9.75 -1.10
CA TYR A 106 -2.40 -8.53 -1.07
C TYR A 106 -2.87 -8.05 -2.47
N GLY A 107 -2.92 -8.97 -3.43
CA GLY A 107 -3.32 -8.67 -4.80
C GLY A 107 -2.18 -8.12 -5.66
N GLN A 108 -2.49 -7.17 -6.54
CA GLN A 108 -1.57 -6.66 -7.55
C GLN A 108 -1.20 -5.19 -7.34
N PHE A 109 0.07 -4.87 -7.57
CA PHE A 109 0.59 -3.53 -7.74
C PHE A 109 0.21 -2.97 -9.11
N ALA A 110 -0.16 -1.69 -9.12
CA ALA A 110 -0.41 -0.96 -10.36
C ALA A 110 -0.22 0.55 -10.18
N LEU A 111 0.18 1.22 -11.24
CA LEU A 111 0.33 2.67 -11.31
C LEU A 111 -0.94 3.31 -11.86
N ARG A 112 -1.39 4.36 -11.17
CA ARG A 112 -2.61 5.11 -11.49
C ARG A 112 -2.33 6.60 -11.52
N ASP A 113 -3.00 7.27 -12.45
CA ASP A 113 -3.07 8.71 -12.45
C ASP A 113 -4.29 9.14 -11.64
N GLY A 114 -4.15 10.19 -10.84
CA GLY A 114 -5.32 10.80 -10.22
C GLY A 114 -5.02 12.00 -9.36
N ARG A 115 -6.08 12.64 -8.88
CA ARG A 115 -5.98 13.96 -8.25
C ARG A 115 -5.49 13.90 -6.80
N ILE A 116 -4.69 14.87 -6.41
CA ILE A 116 -4.15 15.03 -5.04
C ILE A 116 -5.06 15.94 -4.21
N ASP A 117 -5.68 16.93 -4.83
CA ASP A 117 -6.48 17.98 -4.18
C ASP A 117 -7.89 17.54 -3.71
N GLY A 118 -8.23 16.26 -3.88
CA GLY A 118 -9.57 15.76 -3.64
C GLY A 118 -9.73 14.75 -2.51
N THR A 119 -10.92 14.74 -1.94
CA THR A 119 -11.32 13.95 -0.77
C THR A 119 -11.96 12.59 -1.10
N TRP A 120 -11.51 11.86 -2.13
CA TRP A 120 -12.15 10.58 -2.50
C TRP A 120 -11.34 9.35 -2.06
N THR A 121 -12.07 8.26 -1.80
CA THR A 121 -11.60 6.93 -1.35
C THR A 121 -10.62 6.22 -2.29
N ALA A 122 -10.55 6.65 -3.55
CA ALA A 122 -9.53 6.27 -4.52
C ALA A 122 -9.16 7.50 -5.38
N PRO A 123 -7.91 7.63 -5.83
CA PRO A 123 -7.53 8.68 -6.76
C PRO A 123 -8.34 8.50 -8.05
N PRO A 124 -9.14 9.50 -8.47
CA PRO A 124 -9.96 9.38 -9.67
C PRO A 124 -9.05 9.24 -10.89
N GLY A 125 -9.34 8.25 -11.76
CA GLY A 125 -8.59 7.98 -13.00
C GLY A 125 -8.67 9.09 -14.06
N THR A 126 -9.41 10.16 -13.77
CA THR A 126 -9.48 11.37 -14.58
C THR A 126 -9.00 12.55 -13.73
N ASN A 127 -7.97 13.25 -14.21
CA ASN A 127 -7.58 14.56 -13.71
C ASN A 127 -8.31 15.61 -14.57
N PRO A 128 -9.49 16.11 -14.15
CA PRO A 128 -10.16 17.18 -14.88
C PRO A 128 -9.26 18.43 -14.92
N ALA A 129 -9.48 19.28 -15.93
CA ALA A 129 -8.73 20.52 -16.08
C ALA A 129 -8.81 21.38 -14.81
N GLY A 130 -7.65 21.83 -14.31
CA GLY A 130 -7.53 22.62 -13.08
C GLY A 130 -7.29 21.82 -11.80
N SER A 131 -7.34 20.48 -11.84
CA SER A 131 -6.97 19.65 -10.68
C SER A 131 -5.45 19.44 -10.55
N ILE A 132 -4.97 19.34 -9.31
CA ILE A 132 -3.59 18.96 -9.02
C ILE A 132 -3.46 17.44 -9.22
N GLY A 133 -2.83 17.04 -10.31
CA GLY A 133 -2.59 15.63 -10.64
C GLY A 133 -1.40 15.04 -9.88
N GLY A 134 -1.48 13.75 -9.59
CA GLY A 134 -0.39 12.95 -9.03
C GLY A 134 -0.38 11.54 -9.60
N LYS A 135 0.71 10.84 -9.29
CA LYS A 135 0.91 9.43 -9.60
C LYS A 135 0.77 8.61 -8.33
N TRP A 136 -0.01 7.56 -8.43
CA TRP A 136 -0.42 6.72 -7.31
C TRP A 136 -0.01 5.28 -7.57
N LEU A 137 0.61 4.66 -6.59
CA LEU A 137 0.79 3.23 -6.51
C LEU A 137 -0.43 2.61 -5.82
N THR A 138 -1.02 1.62 -6.45
CA THR A 138 -2.20 0.93 -5.92
C THR A 138 -1.91 -0.52 -5.63
N LEU A 139 -2.58 -1.07 -4.62
CA LEU A 139 -2.52 -2.48 -4.26
C LEU A 139 -3.95 -2.99 -4.03
N SER A 140 -4.34 -4.05 -4.74
CA SER A 140 -5.76 -4.33 -5.01
C SER A 140 -6.53 -5.07 -3.91
N ALA A 141 -5.86 -5.82 -3.02
CA ALA A 141 -6.53 -6.72 -2.08
C ALA A 141 -5.87 -6.68 -0.68
N VAL A 142 -5.66 -5.49 -0.13
CA VAL A 142 -5.09 -5.32 1.21
C VAL A 142 -6.18 -5.56 2.27
N PRO A 143 -5.93 -6.37 3.32
CA PRO A 143 -6.87 -6.50 4.44
C PRO A 143 -7.17 -5.14 5.08
N CYS A 144 -8.45 -4.89 5.40
CA CYS A 144 -8.91 -3.61 5.94
C CYS A 144 -8.12 -3.16 7.19
N GLU A 145 -7.74 -4.11 8.04
CA GLU A 145 -6.96 -3.91 9.26
C GLU A 145 -5.56 -3.36 8.95
N ILE A 146 -4.92 -3.88 7.91
CA ILE A 146 -3.60 -3.44 7.44
C ILE A 146 -3.73 -2.08 6.75
N ALA A 147 -4.77 -1.85 5.95
CA ALA A 147 -5.02 -0.56 5.31
C ALA A 147 -5.22 0.57 6.33
N GLY A 148 -5.98 0.32 7.40
CA GLY A 148 -6.19 1.29 8.48
C GLY A 148 -4.91 1.61 9.26
N ASP A 149 -4.05 0.61 9.51
CA ASP A 149 -2.77 0.84 10.18
C ASP A 149 -1.74 1.52 9.27
N LEU A 150 -1.73 1.20 7.97
CA LEU A 150 -0.91 1.89 6.97
C LEU A 150 -1.28 3.38 6.91
N LYS A 151 -2.57 3.69 6.86
CA LYS A 151 -3.05 5.08 6.91
C LYS A 151 -2.52 5.79 8.16
N ARG A 152 -2.63 5.14 9.32
CA ARG A 152 -2.13 5.69 10.58
C ARG A 152 -0.63 5.96 10.56
N LYS A 153 0.14 5.10 9.90
CA LYS A 153 1.61 5.20 9.82
C LYS A 153 2.07 6.25 8.80
N ILE A 154 1.33 6.44 7.71
CA ILE A 154 1.70 7.35 6.60
C ILE A 154 1.16 8.76 6.83
N ASP A 155 -0.14 8.89 7.10
CA ASP A 155 -0.82 10.18 7.21
C ASP A 155 -1.09 10.59 8.67
N GLY A 156 -0.67 9.77 9.63
CA GLY A 156 -0.83 10.05 11.06
C GLY A 156 -2.22 9.76 11.61
N GLN A 157 -2.47 10.29 12.81
CA GLN A 157 -3.77 10.28 13.48
C GLN A 157 -4.31 11.70 13.55
N ASN A 158 -5.64 11.80 13.63
CA ASN A 158 -6.27 13.03 14.07
C ASN A 158 -5.86 13.33 15.52
N ALA A 159 -6.04 14.58 15.98
CA ALA A 159 -5.69 15.00 17.34
C ALA A 159 -6.41 14.22 18.46
N ASP A 160 -7.49 13.50 18.12
CA ASP A 160 -8.27 12.62 19.02
C ASP A 160 -7.78 11.15 19.03
N GLY A 161 -6.68 10.85 18.33
CA GLY A 161 -6.14 9.49 18.20
C GLY A 161 -6.90 8.59 17.23
N THR A 162 -7.96 9.09 16.58
CA THR A 162 -8.65 8.34 15.53
C THR A 162 -7.80 8.31 14.25
N PRO A 163 -7.90 7.26 13.41
CA PRO A 163 -7.30 7.29 12.09
C PRO A 163 -7.81 8.52 11.33
N ALA A 164 -6.92 9.27 10.66
CA ALA A 164 -7.33 10.28 9.69
C ALA A 164 -8.39 9.68 8.77
N LEU A 165 -9.47 10.44 8.49
CA LEU A 165 -10.63 9.92 7.79
C LEU A 165 -10.19 9.26 6.47
N PRO A 166 -10.86 8.18 6.03
CA PRO A 166 -10.48 7.44 4.83
C PRO A 166 -10.41 8.31 3.56
N ASN A 167 -11.01 9.51 3.62
CA ASN A 167 -11.14 10.51 2.57
C ASN A 167 -10.35 11.81 2.82
N ASP A 168 -9.42 11.85 3.77
CA ASP A 168 -8.61 13.04 4.00
C ASP A 168 -7.56 13.25 2.89
N ASN A 169 -7.24 14.52 2.63
CA ASN A 169 -6.18 14.94 1.70
C ASN A 169 -4.80 14.53 2.26
N GLY A 170 -4.41 13.27 2.02
CA GLY A 170 -3.13 12.71 2.45
C GLY A 170 -2.40 11.94 1.35
N ASN A 171 -1.24 11.38 1.71
CA ASN A 171 -0.41 10.58 0.83
C ASN A 171 -0.92 9.12 0.73
N PHE A 172 -1.89 8.70 1.56
CA PHE A 172 -2.49 7.37 1.52
C PHE A 172 -4.02 7.41 1.53
N ARG A 173 -4.65 6.60 0.66
CA ARG A 173 -6.11 6.56 0.47
C ARG A 173 -6.61 5.14 0.31
N TYR A 174 -7.79 4.86 0.86
CA TYR A 174 -8.51 3.61 0.66
C TYR A 174 -10.01 3.83 0.93
N ALA A 175 -10.86 2.96 0.38
CA ALA A 175 -12.29 3.01 0.65
C ALA A 175 -12.62 2.50 2.06
N ALA A 176 -13.66 3.08 2.67
CA ALA A 176 -14.17 2.57 3.94
C ALA A 176 -14.47 1.07 3.82
N CYS A 177 -14.05 0.30 4.81
CA CYS A 177 -14.16 -1.15 4.80
C CYS A 177 -14.50 -1.71 6.16
N THR A 178 -15.02 -2.93 6.13
CA THR A 178 -15.29 -3.72 7.33
C THR A 178 -14.14 -4.69 7.61
N PRO A 179 -13.81 -4.94 8.88
CA PRO A 179 -12.85 -5.98 9.24
C PRO A 179 -13.19 -7.32 8.58
N GLY A 180 -12.17 -8.07 8.16
CA GLY A 180 -12.29 -9.32 7.41
C GLY A 180 -12.43 -9.17 5.89
N ASN A 181 -12.67 -7.97 5.37
CA ASN A 181 -12.68 -7.69 3.93
C ASN A 181 -11.36 -7.11 3.43
N THR A 182 -11.11 -7.29 2.13
CA THR A 182 -9.97 -6.66 1.44
C THR A 182 -10.39 -5.40 0.70
N VAL A 183 -9.48 -4.45 0.58
CA VAL A 183 -9.67 -3.18 -0.11
C VAL A 183 -8.53 -2.87 -1.07
N LEU A 184 -8.85 -2.06 -2.07
CA LEU A 184 -7.84 -1.36 -2.83
C LEU A 184 -7.30 -0.18 -2.01
N VAL A 185 -5.99 -0.10 -1.91
CA VAL A 185 -5.29 1.03 -1.30
C VAL A 185 -4.49 1.79 -2.35
N SER A 186 -4.25 3.07 -2.11
CA SER A 186 -3.52 3.97 -2.99
C SER A 186 -2.51 4.79 -2.20
N TYR A 187 -1.26 4.81 -2.65
CA TYR A 187 -0.15 5.55 -2.08
C TYR A 187 0.40 6.55 -3.10
N LEU A 188 0.55 7.81 -2.70
CA LEU A 188 1.03 8.88 -3.58
C LEU A 188 2.55 8.76 -3.73
N ILE A 189 3.02 8.52 -4.96
CA ILE A 189 4.45 8.34 -5.27
C ILE A 189 5.07 9.55 -5.97
N SER A 190 4.27 10.36 -6.68
CA SER A 190 4.76 11.61 -7.28
C SER A 190 3.67 12.66 -7.38
N ARG A 191 4.07 13.92 -7.13
CA ARG A 191 3.25 15.13 -7.30
C ARG A 191 3.58 15.88 -8.60
N LEU A 192 4.56 15.41 -9.35
CA LEU A 192 4.99 16.03 -10.60
C LEU A 192 4.12 15.52 -11.75
N ARG A 193 3.41 16.43 -12.41
CA ARG A 193 3.11 16.28 -13.83
C ARG A 193 3.93 17.33 -14.59
N GLY A 194 4.83 16.85 -15.44
CA GLY A 194 5.28 17.57 -16.62
C GLY A 194 4.19 17.54 -17.69
#